data_AF-A0AA45MXA6-F1
#
_entry.id   AF-A0AA45MXA6-F1
#
_cell.length_a   1.000
_cell.length_b   1.000
_cell.length_c   1.000
_cell.angle_alpha   90.00
_cell.angle_beta   90.00
_cell.angle_gamma   90.00
#
_symmetry.space_group_name_H-M   'P 1'
#
loop_
_entity.id
_entity.type
_entity.pdbx_description
1 polymer ?
#
loop_
_entity_poly.entity_id
_entity_poly.type
_entity_poly.pdbx_seq_one_letter_code
_entity_poly.pdbx_strand_id
1 'polypeptide(L)' 'MLPLCYALFIELGACVEEREGSRVLVRLFGDRRVFHRPHPDPVTDKGALASIRKWFEDNGVKP' A
#
# COMPACT_ATOMS: atom_id res chain seq x y z
N MET A 1 -9.77 1.80 -0.61
CA MET A 1 -8.47 1.75 0.08
C MET A 1 -7.37 2.39 -0.76
N LEU A 2 -7.12 3.71 -0.63
CA LEU A 2 -5.83 4.36 -0.94
C LEU A 2 -5.76 5.89 -0.70
N PRO A 3 -6.78 6.68 -0.29
CA PRO A 3 -6.48 8.11 -0.06
C PRO A 3 -5.53 8.31 1.13
N LEU A 4 -5.59 7.45 2.16
CA LEU A 4 -4.71 7.52 3.33
C LEU A 4 -3.37 6.77 3.17
N CYS A 5 -3.36 5.56 2.61
CA CYS A 5 -2.11 4.82 2.43
C CYS A 5 -1.24 5.38 1.30
N TYR A 6 -1.82 5.98 0.26
CA TYR A 6 -1.06 6.52 -0.88
C TYR A 6 -0.15 7.66 -0.42
N ALA A 7 -0.68 8.60 0.36
CA ALA A 7 0.11 9.68 0.93
C ALA A 7 1.29 9.13 1.76
N LEU A 8 1.02 8.17 2.65
CA LEU A 8 2.08 7.55 3.47
C LEU A 8 3.14 6.82 2.63
N PHE A 9 2.74 6.11 1.58
CA PHE A 9 3.69 5.49 0.66
C PHE A 9 4.57 6.53 -0.03
N ILE A 10 3.99 7.62 -0.54
CA ILE A 10 4.76 8.70 -1.18
C ILE A 10 5.71 9.38 -0.20
N GLU A 11 5.26 9.69 1.02
CA GLU A 11 6.10 10.27 2.08
C GLU A 11 7.28 9.36 2.45
N LEU A 12 7.09 8.03 2.43
CA LEU A 12 8.17 7.05 2.65
C LEU A 12 9.07 6.86 1.42
N GLY A 13 8.84 7.59 0.33
CA GLY A 13 9.64 7.51 -0.91
C GLY A 13 9.24 6.35 -1.82
N ALA A 14 8.01 5.84 -1.70
CA ALA A 14 7.56 4.76 -2.57
C ALA A 14 7.32 5.24 -4.00
N CYS A 15 7.62 4.36 -4.96
CA CYS A 15 7.25 4.54 -6.36
C CYS A 15 5.98 3.75 -6.65
N VAL A 16 4.93 4.44 -7.11
CA VAL A 16 3.60 3.86 -7.33
C VAL A 16 3.25 3.85 -8.82
N GLU A 17 2.84 2.69 -9.35
CA GLU A 17 2.48 2.51 -10.76
C GLU A 17 1.11 1.84 -10.91
N GLU A 18 0.29 2.33 -11.83
CA GLU A 18 -0.97 1.68 -12.18
C GLU A 18 -0.75 0.40 -12.98
N ARG A 19 -1.59 -0.61 -12.73
CA ARG A 19 -1.55 -1.90 -13.42
C ARG A 19 -2.95 -2.30 -13.90
N GLU A 20 -2.97 -3.25 -14.84
CA GLU A 20 -4.21 -3.79 -15.40
C GLU A 20 -5.15 -4.36 -14.34
N GLY A 21 -6.45 -4.17 -14.59
CA GLY A 21 -7.51 -4.64 -13.72
C GLY A 21 -7.40 -4.06 -12.32
N SER A 22 -7.71 -2.78 -12.16
CA SER A 22 -7.84 -2.10 -10.85
C SER A 22 -6.75 -2.51 -9.85
N ARG A 23 -5.49 -2.46 -10.27
CA ARG A 23 -4.32 -2.80 -9.44
C ARG A 23 -3.31 -1.65 -9.44
N VAL A 24 -2.53 -1.60 -8.39
CA VAL A 24 -1.48 -0.61 -8.15
C VAL A 24 -0.25 -1.35 -7.65
N LEU A 25 0.88 -1.18 -8.32
CA LEU A 25 2.18 -1.64 -7.85
C LEU A 25 2.81 -0.55 -6.98
N VAL A 26 3.27 -0.91 -5.79
CA VAL A 26 4.04 -0.06 -4.88
C VAL A 26 5.43 -0.64 -4.74
N ARG A 27 6.44 0.17 -5.02
CA ARG A 27 7.85 -0.13 -4.79
C ARG A 27 8.34 0.68 -3.60
N LEU A 28 8.76 0.00 -2.54
CA LEU A 28 9.25 0.63 -1.31
C LEU A 28 10.22 -0.33 -0.61
N PHE A 29 11.24 0.20 0.07
CA PHE A 29 12.28 -0.59 0.76
C PHE A 29 13.01 -1.61 -0.13
N GLY A 30 13.08 -1.37 -1.45
CA GLY A 30 13.63 -2.33 -2.41
C GLY A 30 12.71 -3.51 -2.75
N ASP A 31 11.50 -3.57 -2.16
CA ASP A 31 10.49 -4.60 -2.37
C ASP A 31 9.36 -4.10 -3.28
N ARG A 32 8.58 -5.03 -3.86
CA ARG A 32 7.49 -4.80 -4.81
C ARG A 32 6.21 -5.45 -4.30
N ARG A 33 5.19 -4.65 -3.99
CA ARG A 33 3.86 -5.17 -3.61
C ARG A 33 2.76 -4.66 -4.53
N VAL A 34 1.85 -5.55 -4.94
CA VAL A 34 0.68 -5.20 -5.75
C VAL A 34 -0.55 -5.17 -4.86
N PHE A 35 -1.27 -4.07 -4.91
CA PHE A 35 -2.53 -3.85 -4.21
C PHE A 35 -3.66 -3.68 -5.23
N HIS A 36 -4.88 -4.00 -4.82
CA HIS A 36 -6.06 -3.65 -5.61
C HIS A 36 -6.46 -2.19 -5.35
N ARG A 37 -6.85 -1.47 -6.41
CA ARG A 37 -7.53 -0.17 -6.29
C ARG A 37 -8.80 -0.35 -5.45
N PRO A 38 -9.19 0.67 -4.66
CA PRO A 38 -10.46 0.67 -3.95
C PRO A 38 -11.62 0.22 -4.84
N HIS A 39 -12.47 -0.67 -4.34
CA HIS A 39 -13.88 -0.59 -4.68
C HIS A 39 -14.45 0.70 -4.04
N PRO A 40 -15.46 1.37 -4.62
CA PRO A 40 -16.04 2.62 -4.07
C PRO A 40 -16.48 2.54 -2.61
N ASP A 41 -16.68 1.34 -2.05
CA ASP A 41 -16.98 1.17 -0.64
C ASP A 41 -15.76 1.40 0.27
N PRO A 42 -15.91 2.20 1.34
CA PRO A 42 -14.80 2.60 2.21
C PRO A 42 -14.34 1.51 3.18
N VAL A 43 -14.66 0.24 2.92
CA VAL A 43 -14.25 -0.87 3.78
C VAL A 43 -12.86 -1.31 3.39
N THR A 44 -11.89 -0.84 4.16
CA THR A 44 -10.51 -1.32 4.07
C THR A 44 -10.45 -2.64 4.83
N ASP A 45 -10.20 -3.74 4.11
CA ASP A 45 -10.07 -5.06 4.75
C ASP A 45 -8.99 -5.03 5.84
N LYS A 46 -9.32 -5.57 7.02
CA LYS A 46 -8.40 -5.61 8.17
C LYS A 46 -7.14 -6.40 7.83
N GLY A 47 -7.24 -7.42 6.97
CA GLY A 47 -6.11 -8.22 6.50
C GLY A 47 -5.12 -7.39 5.68
N ALA A 48 -5.61 -6.55 4.76
CA ALA A 48 -4.76 -5.66 3.97
C ALA A 48 -4.01 -4.62 4.83
N LEU A 49 -4.68 -4.03 5.83
CA LEU A 49 -4.01 -3.13 6.79
C LEU A 49 -2.95 -3.84 7.62
N ALA A 50 -3.26 -5.04 8.12
CA ALA A 50 -2.30 -5.84 8.88
C ALA A 50 -1.07 -6.21 8.02
N SER A 51 -1.28 -6.52 6.75
CA SER A 51 -0.21 -6.82 5.79
C SER A 51 0.70 -5.61 5.53
N ILE A 52 0.13 -4.40 5.40
CA ILE A 52 0.92 -3.16 5.24
C ILE A 52 1.68 -2.83 6.52
N ARG A 53 1.03 -2.93 7.70
CA ARG A 53 1.70 -2.68 9.00
C ARG A 53 2.88 -3.62 9.20
N LYS A 54 2.68 -4.92 8.99
CA LYS A 54 3.75 -5.90 9.09
C LYS A 54 4.90 -5.59 8.13
N TRP A 55 4.58 -5.22 6.88
CA TRP A 55 5.60 -4.83 5.92
C TRP A 55 6.44 -3.64 6.39
N PHE A 56 5.81 -2.65 7.02
CA PHE A 56 6.52 -1.50 7.56
C PHE A 56 7.37 -1.89 8.76
N GLU A 57 6.83 -2.66 9.70
CA GLU A 57 7.56 -3.17 10.86
C GLU A 57 8.79 -3.99 10.45
N ASP A 58 8.64 -4.89 9.49
CA ASP A 58 9.72 -5.71 8.92
C ASP A 58 10.84 -4.84 8.31
N ASN A 59 10.51 -3.64 7.85
CA ASN A 59 11.45 -2.65 7.30
C ASN A 59 11.81 -1.54 8.30
N GLY A 60 11.53 -1.74 9.59
CA GLY A 60 11.90 -0.82 10.67
C GLY A 60 11.06 0.45 10.77
N VAL A 61 9.99 0.57 9.99
CA VAL A 61 9.03 1.67 10.05
C VAL A 61 7.91 1.31 11.02
N LYS A 62 7.85 2.02 12.15
CA LYS A 62 6.74 1.90 13.09
C LYS A 62 5.72 3.01 12.79
N PRO A 63 4.46 2.65 12.53
CA PRO A 63 3.38 3.64 12.38
C PRO A 63 3.07 4.35 13.69
#